data_AF-A0A3N9TK03-F1
#
_entry.id   AF-A0A3N9TK03-F1
#
_cell.length_a   1.000
_cell.length_b   1.000
_cell.length_c   1.000
_cell.angle_alpha   90.00
_cell.angle_beta   90.00
_cell.angle_gamma   90.00
#
_symmetry.space_group_name_H-M   'P 1'
#
loop_
_entity.id
_entity.type
_entity.pdbx_description
1 polymer ?
#
loop_
_entity_poly.entity_id
_entity_poly.type
_entity_poly.pdbx_seq_one_letter_code
_entity_poly.pdbx_strand_id
1 'polypeptide(L)' 'MNRKKKINETLKKKLKKRNAKLHQSNKPKYISKAERARLAELDNADSKPETADEVVGE' A
#
# COMPACT_ATOMS: atom_id res chain seq x y z
N MET A 1 -9.65 26.54 -29.01
CA MET A 1 -8.80 25.32 -29.01
C MET A 1 -9.43 24.26 -29.89
N ASN A 2 -8.71 23.72 -30.86
CA ASN A 2 -9.21 22.66 -31.74
C ASN A 2 -9.84 21.51 -30.94
N ARG A 3 -11.00 21.01 -31.40
CA ARG A 3 -11.79 19.94 -30.74
C ARG A 3 -10.92 18.74 -30.33
N LYS A 4 -10.01 18.33 -31.22
CA LYS A 4 -9.02 17.25 -30.98
C LYS A 4 -8.16 17.51 -29.74
N LYS A 5 -7.62 18.72 -29.58
CA LYS A 5 -6.79 19.10 -28.42
C LYS A 5 -7.60 19.09 -27.11
N LYS A 6 -8.85 19.56 -27.14
CA LYS A 6 -9.76 19.55 -25.97
C LYS A 6 -10.07 18.13 -25.47
N ILE A 7 -10.33 17.20 -26.39
CA ILE A 7 -10.56 15.79 -26.05
C ILE A 7 -9.32 15.19 -25.39
N ASN A 8 -8.15 15.37 -26.00
CA ASN A 8 -6.89 14.82 -25.48
C ASN A 8 -6.54 15.36 -24.09
N GLU A 9 -6.73 16.66 -23.86
CA GLU A 9 -6.50 17.24 -22.53
C GLU A 9 -7.47 16.68 -21.48
N THR A 10 -8.73 16.47 -21.84
CA THR A 10 -9.74 15.89 -20.94
C THR A 10 -9.37 14.46 -20.55
N LEU A 11 -8.96 13.64 -21.52
CA LEU A 11 -8.51 12.27 -21.30
C LEU A 11 -7.26 12.22 -20.40
N LYS A 12 -6.26 13.07 -20.67
CA LYS A 12 -5.06 13.17 -19.82
C LYS A 12 -5.39 13.59 -18.39
N LYS A 13 -6.31 14.55 -18.20
CA LYS A 13 -6.77 14.97 -16.87
C LYS A 13 -7.45 13.82 -16.11
N LYS A 14 -8.32 13.05 -16.77
CA LYS A 14 -8.98 11.88 -16.16
C LYS A 14 -7.97 10.79 -15.78
N LEU A 15 -7.01 10.51 -16.66
CA LEU A 15 -5.96 9.52 -16.40
C LEU A 15 -5.08 9.91 -15.20
N LYS A 16 -4.64 11.18 -15.13
CA LYS A 16 -3.90 11.70 -13.97
C LYS A 16 -4.68 11.58 -12.66
N LYS A 17 -5.98 11.90 -12.66
CA LYS A 17 -6.84 11.75 -11.47
C LYS A 17 -6.98 10.29 -11.02
N ARG A 18 -7.04 9.33 -11.97
CA ARG A 18 -7.08 7.90 -11.64
C ARG A 18 -5.74 7.45 -11.04
N ASN A 19 -4.63 7.79 -11.68
CA ASN A 19 -3.30 7.37 -11.22
C ASN A 19 -2.96 7.96 -9.85
N ALA A 20 -3.35 9.21 -9.57
CA ALA A 20 -3.16 9.84 -8.26
C ALA A 20 -3.80 9.04 -7.10
N LYS A 21 -4.87 8.28 -7.36
CA LYS A 21 -5.50 7.41 -6.35
C LYS A 21 -4.80 6.07 -6.17
N LEU A 22 -4.06 5.63 -7.19
CA LEU A 22 -3.35 4.34 -7.19
C LEU A 22 -1.95 4.45 -6.57
N HIS A 23 -1.38 5.65 -6.49
CA HIS A 23 -0.11 5.88 -5.83
C HIS A 23 -0.27 5.82 -4.31
N GLN A 24 -0.11 4.62 -3.74
CA GLN A 24 0.21 4.47 -2.33
C GLN A 24 1.68 4.87 -2.15
N SER A 25 1.97 5.75 -1.20
CA SER A 25 3.35 6.08 -0.87
C SER A 25 4.01 4.87 -0.23
N ASN A 26 5.13 4.39 -0.78
CA ASN A 26 5.96 3.33 -0.18
C ASN A 26 6.60 3.70 1.18
N LYS A 27 6.27 4.87 1.73
CA LYS A 27 6.79 5.33 3.01
C LYS A 27 5.79 4.92 4.10
N PRO A 28 6.23 4.27 5.18
CA PRO A 28 5.36 4.04 6.32
C PRO A 28 4.91 5.38 6.86
N LYS A 29 3.61 5.51 7.13
CA LYS A 29 3.04 6.70 7.74
C LYS A 29 3.72 6.90 9.09
N TYR A 30 4.22 8.11 9.37
CA TYR A 30 4.82 8.38 10.67
C TYR A 30 3.71 8.32 11.72
N ILE A 31 3.83 7.35 12.62
CA ILE A 31 2.94 7.11 13.75
C ILE A 31 3.71 7.47 15.03
N SER A 32 2.98 7.96 16.04
CA SER A 32 3.58 8.32 17.32
C SER A 32 4.18 7.09 18.03
N LYS A 33 5.08 7.30 18.99
CA LYS A 33 5.69 6.19 19.76
C LYS A 33 4.65 5.30 20.45
N ALA A 34 3.58 5.90 20.98
CA ALA A 34 2.48 5.17 21.63
C ALA A 34 1.69 4.33 20.62
N GLU A 35 1.42 4.88 19.43
CA GLU A 35 0.68 4.18 18.38
C GLU A 35 1.50 3.03 17.76
N ARG A 36 2.83 3.20 17.65
CA ARG A 36 3.74 2.13 17.21
C ARG A 36 3.80 0.98 18.21
N ALA A 37 3.81 1.26 19.52
CA ALA A 37 3.76 0.22 20.55
C ALA A 37 2.44 -0.57 20.46
N ARG A 38 1.31 0.14 20.37
CA ARG A 38 -0.01 -0.47 20.22
C ARG A 38 -0.13 -1.34 18.96
N LEU A 39 0.42 -0.90 17.83
CA LEU A 39 0.40 -1.69 16.59
C LEU A 39 1.34 -2.90 16.64
N ALA A 40 2.50 -2.80 17.31
CA ALA A 40 3.40 -3.94 17.51
C ALA A 40 2.78 -5.00 18.44
N GLU A 41 2.07 -4.59 19.50
CA GLU A 41 1.33 -5.52 20.37
C GLU A 41 0.22 -6.28 19.62
N LEU A 42 -0.46 -5.62 18.68
CA LEU A 42 -1.48 -6.24 17.83
C LEU A 42 -0.85 -7.19 16.78
N ASP A 43 0.24 -6.81 16.13
CA ASP A 43 0.92 -7.62 15.10
C ASP A 43 1.55 -8.91 15.68
N ASN A 44 2.03 -8.86 16.93
CA ASN A 44 2.51 -10.05 17.66
C ASN A 44 1.38 -11.01 18.09
N ALA A 45 0.12 -10.56 18.13
CA ALA A 45 -1.02 -11.41 18.47
C ALA A 45 -1.56 -12.19 17.24
N ASP A 46 -1.36 -11.67 16.03
CA ASP A 46 -1.85 -12.26 14.77
C ASP A 46 -0.79 -13.11 14.03
N SER A 47 0.49 -13.02 14.40
CA SER A 47 1.56 -13.84 13.82
C SER A 47 1.78 -15.16 14.59
N LYS A 48 0.85 -16.11 14.46
CA LYS A 48 1.18 -17.52 14.62
C LYS A 48 2.01 -17.97 13.41
N PRO A 49 3.25 -18.48 13.59
CA PRO A 49 3.97 -19.10 12.50
C PRO A 49 3.35 -20.48 12.20
N GLU A 50 2.51 -20.55 11.17
CA GLU A 50 2.33 -21.82 10.45
C GLU A 50 3.52 -22.01 9.52
N THR A 51 4.36 -23.01 9.85
CA THR A 51 5.22 -23.86 9.00
C THR A 51 6.41 -24.35 9.82
N ALA A 52 6.15 -25.31 10.70
CA ALA A 52 7.19 -26.25 11.12
C ALA A 52 7.29 -27.29 10.01
N ASP A 53 8.18 -27.06 9.03
CA ASP A 53 8.59 -28.08 8.08
C ASP A 53 9.14 -29.29 8.87
N GLU A 54 8.53 -30.44 8.62
CA GLU A 54 9.08 -31.74 8.97
C GLU A 54 10.40 -31.99 8.21
N VAL A 55 11.12 -33.02 8.65
CA VAL A 55 12.30 -33.66 8.03
C VAL A 55 13.67 -33.16 8.54
N VAL A 56 14.03 -33.59 9.75
CA VAL A 56 15.36 -34.16 10.01
C VAL A 56 15.16 -35.51 10.72
N GLY A 57 15.53 -36.59 10.03
CA GLY A 57 15.54 -37.95 10.56
C GLY A 57 16.36 -38.86 9.65
N GLU A 58 17.64 -38.95 9.99
CA GLU A 58 18.65 -40.01 9.70
C GLU A 58 18.68 -40.68 8.33
#